data_AF-A0ABC8ITE7-F1
#
_entry.id   AF-A0ABC8ITE7-F1
#
_cell.length_a   1.000
_cell.length_b   1.000
_cell.length_c   1.000
_cell.angle_alpha   90.00
_cell.angle_beta   90.00
_cell.angle_gamma   90.00
#
_symmetry.space_group_name_H-M   'P 1'
#
loop_
_entity.id
_entity.type
_entity.pdbx_description
1 polymer ?
#
loop_
_entity_poly.entity_id
_entity_poly.type
_entity_poly.pdbx_seq_one_letter_code
_entity_poly.pdbx_strand_id
1 'polypeptide(L)'
;DTPLLIECLNFNTSGNHELIGSPSTLRHGFERPTHRGHFVEKVQYSFLDYISSGFELNFMVAVDFTAIMEVGEVIQFYDSDRNFPVWGFGGRTSDGHVSHAFNLNGTSYGDEVVGVEGIMSAYSSALTNVPLEGPTLFNHIVK
;
A
#
# COMPACT_ATOMS: atom_id res chain seq x y z
N ASP A 1 -1.94 25.40 21.34
CA ASP A 1 -2.82 24.25 21.59
C ASP A 1 -4.20 24.46 21.01
N THR A 2 -4.69 23.49 20.26
CA THR A 2 -6.05 23.48 19.72
C THR A 2 -6.99 22.85 20.74
N PRO A 3 -8.10 23.50 21.11
CA PRO A 3 -9.08 22.91 22.03
C PRO A 3 -9.74 21.68 21.42
N LEU A 4 -9.87 20.63 22.22
CA LEU A 4 -10.59 19.41 21.90
C LEU A 4 -12.04 19.55 22.38
N LEU A 5 -12.99 19.24 21.49
CA LEU A 5 -14.40 19.09 21.84
C LEU A 5 -14.67 17.64 22.24
N ILE A 6 -15.30 17.43 23.39
CA ILE A 6 -15.70 16.10 23.86
C ILE A 6 -17.22 16.08 23.87
N GLU A 7 -17.84 15.16 23.14
CA GLU A 7 -19.30 14.99 23.15
C GLU A 7 -19.69 13.77 24.00
N CYS A 8 -20.56 13.99 24.97
CA CYS A 8 -21.18 12.92 25.75
C CYS A 8 -22.59 12.69 25.20
N LEU A 9 -22.82 11.51 24.63
CA LEU A 9 -24.08 11.15 23.98
C LEU A 9 -24.79 10.05 24.78
N ASN A 10 -26.11 10.15 24.88
CA ASN A 10 -26.98 9.10 25.39
C ASN A 10 -27.24 8.08 24.27
N PHE A 11 -26.78 6.85 24.46
CA PHE A 11 -26.96 5.79 23.49
C PHE A 11 -28.44 5.36 23.40
N ASN A 12 -28.88 5.06 22.18
CA ASN A 12 -30.15 4.39 21.91
C ASN A 12 -30.05 3.51 20.66
N THR A 13 -30.93 2.54 20.54
CA THR A 13 -30.89 1.54 19.46
C THR A 13 -31.40 2.07 18.12
N SER A 14 -31.97 3.27 18.08
CA SER A 14 -32.46 3.90 16.83
C SER A 14 -31.35 4.57 16.03
N GLY A 15 -30.14 4.73 16.60
CA GLY A 15 -29.02 5.44 15.98
C GLY A 15 -29.09 6.97 16.12
N ASN A 16 -30.16 7.50 16.72
CA ASN A 16 -30.35 8.93 16.93
C ASN A 16 -29.95 9.29 18.37
N HIS A 17 -28.66 9.17 18.69
CA HIS A 17 -28.15 9.41 20.04
C HIS A 17 -28.36 10.88 20.48
N GLU A 18 -28.80 11.08 21.73
CA GLU A 18 -29.12 12.41 22.26
C GLU A 18 -27.89 13.04 22.95
N LEU A 19 -27.59 14.31 22.69
CA LEU A 19 -26.47 15.00 23.33
C LEU A 19 -26.78 15.30 24.81
N ILE A 20 -25.94 14.76 25.70
CA ILE A 20 -25.98 15.03 27.14
C ILE A 20 -25.16 16.29 27.47
N GLY A 21 -24.02 16.48 26.80
CA GLY A 21 -23.17 17.67 26.99
C GLY A 21 -21.89 17.64 26.18
N SER A 22 -21.28 18.81 25.99
CA SER A 22 -20.13 19.00 25.09
C SER A 22 -19.00 19.86 25.68
N PRO A 23 -18.30 19.43 26.74
CA PRO A 23 -17.19 20.19 27.30
C PRO A 23 -16.02 20.31 26.31
N SER A 24 -15.30 21.42 26.38
CA SER A 24 -14.04 21.62 25.66
C SER A 24 -12.86 21.71 26.61
N THR A 25 -11.72 21.14 26.23
CA THR A 25 -10.49 21.17 27.04
C THR A 25 -9.24 21.05 26.16
N LEU A 26 -8.07 21.26 26.75
CA LEU A 26 -6.77 21.04 26.11
C LEU A 26 -6.27 19.62 26.42
N ARG A 27 -5.34 19.08 25.61
CA ARG A 27 -4.70 17.78 25.87
C ARG A 27 -4.09 17.68 27.28
N HIS A 28 -3.32 18.70 27.68
CA HIS A 28 -2.75 18.84 29.02
C HIS A 28 -3.81 18.85 30.15
N GLY A 29 -5.08 19.15 29.83
CA GLY A 29 -6.19 19.07 30.78
C GLY A 29 -6.53 17.64 31.22
N PHE A 30 -6.22 16.63 30.39
CA PHE A 30 -6.43 15.22 30.69
C PHE A 30 -5.27 14.55 31.44
N GLU A 31 -4.07 15.15 31.41
CA GLU A 31 -2.89 14.69 32.15
C GLU A 31 -2.98 15.00 33.64
N ARG A 32 -3.87 15.92 34.05
CA ARG A 32 -4.10 16.23 35.45
C ARG A 32 -4.80 15.03 36.12
N PRO A 33 -4.25 14.48 37.23
CA PRO A 33 -4.84 13.34 37.91
C PRO A 33 -6.19 13.76 38.49
N THR A 34 -7.26 13.40 37.81
CA THR A 34 -8.63 13.46 38.34
C THR A 34 -9.03 12.05 38.76
N HIS A 35 -9.69 11.92 39.90
CA HIS A 35 -9.97 10.65 40.60
C HIS A 35 -10.78 9.58 39.82
N ARG A 36 -11.06 9.76 38.52
CA ARG A 36 -11.94 8.86 37.73
C ARG A 36 -11.47 8.53 36.31
N GLY A 37 -10.23 8.83 35.92
CA GLY A 37 -9.73 8.50 34.58
C GLY A 37 -8.27 8.05 34.58
N HIS A 38 -7.94 7.06 33.76
CA HIS A 38 -6.56 6.64 33.52
C HIS A 38 -6.13 7.17 32.14
N PHE A 39 -5.31 8.22 32.14
CA PHE A 39 -4.68 8.73 30.92
C PHE A 39 -3.26 8.17 30.84
N VAL A 40 -2.94 7.49 29.74
CA VAL A 40 -1.61 6.93 29.48
C VAL A 40 -1.20 7.35 28.09
N GLU A 41 -0.14 8.15 28.01
CA GLU A 41 0.54 8.38 26.75
C GLU A 41 1.34 7.13 26.40
N LYS A 42 1.09 6.59 25.20
CA LYS A 42 1.83 5.45 24.67
C LYS A 42 2.61 5.90 23.46
N VAL A 43 3.89 5.56 23.42
CA VAL A 43 4.69 5.66 22.20
C VAL A 43 4.07 4.72 21.17
N GLN A 44 3.71 5.28 20.01
CA GLN A 44 3.33 4.50 18.84
C GLN A 44 4.37 4.77 17.76
N TYR A 45 4.91 3.70 17.18
CA TYR A 45 5.80 3.80 16.03
C TYR A 45 4.99 4.23 14.81
N SER A 46 5.41 5.31 14.19
CA SER A 46 4.86 5.84 12.95
C SER A 46 5.38 5.06 11.75
N PHE A 47 4.70 5.21 10.62
CA PHE A 47 5.20 4.71 9.33
C PHE A 47 6.65 5.15 9.05
N LEU A 48 7.00 6.41 9.38
CA LEU A 48 8.36 6.93 9.17
C LEU A 48 9.40 6.28 10.09
N ASP A 49 9.01 5.82 11.27
CA ASP A 49 9.92 5.07 12.16
C ASP A 49 10.28 3.70 11.55
N TYR A 50 9.34 3.06 10.84
CA TYR A 50 9.63 1.83 10.09
C TYR A 50 10.55 2.12 8.89
N ILE A 51 10.24 3.13 8.07
CA ILE A 51 11.10 3.47 6.91
C ILE A 51 12.51 3.88 7.37
N SER A 52 12.62 4.75 8.38
CA SER A 52 13.92 5.23 8.88
C SER A 52 14.75 4.17 9.61
N SER A 53 14.13 3.08 10.06
CA SER A 53 14.82 1.91 10.61
C SER A 53 15.27 0.91 9.55
N GLY A 54 15.06 1.21 8.26
CA GLY A 54 15.55 0.43 7.12
C GLY A 54 14.54 -0.55 6.53
N PHE A 55 13.24 -0.38 6.81
CA PHE A 55 12.20 -1.13 6.10
C PHE A 55 11.93 -0.50 4.72
N GLU A 56 11.78 -1.36 3.72
CA GLU A 56 11.56 -0.98 2.32
C GLU A 56 10.14 -1.34 1.86
N LEU A 57 9.66 -0.62 0.84
CA LEU A 57 8.38 -0.89 0.19
C LEU A 57 8.59 -1.50 -1.19
N ASN A 58 8.33 -2.79 -1.31
CA ASN A 58 8.39 -3.48 -2.59
C ASN A 58 7.12 -3.26 -3.39
N PHE A 59 7.27 -2.77 -4.62
CA PHE A 59 6.15 -2.52 -5.52
C PHE A 59 5.96 -3.67 -6.49
N MET A 60 4.76 -4.24 -6.52
CA MET A 60 4.34 -5.26 -7.48
C MET A 60 3.22 -4.69 -8.37
N VAL A 61 3.39 -4.80 -9.67
CA VAL A 61 2.50 -4.19 -10.68
C VAL A 61 1.71 -5.25 -11.44
N ALA A 62 0.43 -4.98 -11.65
CA ALA A 62 -0.42 -5.67 -12.60
C ALA A 62 -1.24 -4.65 -13.44
N VAL A 63 -0.71 -4.32 -14.62
CA VAL A 63 -1.39 -3.78 -15.83
C VAL A 63 -2.25 -2.51 -15.66
N ASP A 64 -1.62 -1.34 -15.80
CA ASP A 64 -2.13 -0.07 -16.37
C ASP A 64 -0.95 0.93 -16.46
N PHE A 65 -0.66 1.51 -17.64
CA PHE A 65 0.44 2.48 -17.84
C PHE A 65 0.36 3.67 -16.87
N THR A 66 -0.85 4.16 -16.60
CA THR A 66 -1.06 5.35 -15.76
C THR A 66 -0.80 5.03 -14.30
N ALA A 67 -1.34 3.90 -13.82
CA ALA A 67 -1.15 3.47 -12.45
C ALA A 67 0.31 3.11 -12.14
N ILE A 68 1.02 2.49 -13.08
CA ILE A 68 2.45 2.17 -12.94
C ILE A 68 3.26 3.43 -12.68
N MET A 69 3.03 4.47 -13.47
CA MET A 69 3.75 5.73 -13.33
C MET A 69 3.41 6.45 -12.02
N GLU A 70 2.12 6.64 -11.73
CA GLU A 70 1.71 7.40 -10.55
C GLU A 70 2.17 6.75 -9.25
N VAL A 71 2.07 5.43 -9.15
CA VAL A 71 2.47 4.69 -7.95
C VAL A 71 3.99 4.49 -7.91
N GLY A 72 4.60 4.13 -9.04
CA GLY A 72 6.03 3.89 -9.15
C GLY A 72 6.86 5.14 -8.81
N GLU A 73 6.43 6.32 -9.27
CA GLU A 73 7.13 7.58 -8.99
C GLU A 73 7.19 7.93 -7.51
N VAL A 74 6.22 7.45 -6.72
CA VAL A 74 6.23 7.64 -5.27
C VAL A 74 7.03 6.54 -4.58
N ILE A 75 6.77 5.28 -4.93
CA ILE A 75 7.33 4.13 -4.20
C ILE A 75 8.82 3.96 -4.47
N GLN A 76 9.34 4.34 -5.64
CA GLN A 76 10.76 4.14 -5.98
C GLN A 76 11.77 4.85 -5.07
N PHE A 77 11.32 5.81 -4.26
CA PHE A 77 12.17 6.49 -3.27
C PHE A 77 12.24 5.74 -1.92
N TYR A 78 11.40 4.73 -1.71
CA TYR A 78 11.34 3.89 -0.51
C TYR A 78 11.96 2.51 -0.71
N ASP A 79 12.55 2.28 -1.87
CA ASP A 79 13.31 1.09 -2.22
C ASP A 79 14.76 1.50 -2.50
N SER A 80 15.72 0.91 -1.77
CA SER A 80 17.10 1.42 -1.75
C SER A 80 17.86 1.09 -3.03
N ASP A 81 17.61 -0.07 -3.62
CA ASP A 81 18.30 -0.53 -4.83
C ASP A 81 17.52 -0.22 -6.12
N ARG A 82 16.22 0.10 -5.99
CA ARG A 82 15.31 0.42 -7.09
C ARG A 82 15.18 -0.73 -8.09
N ASN A 83 15.35 -1.96 -7.63
CA ASN A 83 15.17 -3.16 -8.44
C ASN A 83 13.78 -3.73 -8.16
N PHE A 84 12.88 -3.53 -9.10
CA PHE A 84 11.48 -3.94 -8.93
C PHE A 84 11.25 -5.29 -9.61
N PRO A 85 10.79 -6.32 -8.89
CA PRO A 85 10.30 -7.54 -9.53
C PRO A 85 9.04 -7.21 -10.35
N VAL A 86 9.02 -7.59 -11.62
CA VAL A 86 7.91 -7.31 -12.53
C VAL A 86 7.42 -8.58 -13.20
N TRP A 87 6.20 -8.98 -12.89
CA TRP A 87 5.58 -10.19 -13.41
C TRP A 87 4.37 -9.86 -14.28
N GLY A 88 4.16 -10.67 -15.32
CA GLY A 88 2.92 -10.74 -16.08
C GLY A 88 2.14 -12.03 -15.76
N PHE A 89 0.85 -12.04 -16.06
CA PHE A 89 -0.02 -13.22 -15.97
C PHE A 89 -0.94 -13.30 -17.17
N GLY A 90 -1.44 -14.50 -17.48
CA GLY A 90 -2.41 -14.68 -18.56
C GLY A 90 -1.79 -14.39 -19.92
N GLY A 91 -0.57 -14.85 -20.12
CA GLY A 91 0.16 -14.67 -21.36
C GLY A 91 0.75 -16.00 -21.84
N ARG A 92 0.77 -16.22 -23.15
CA ARG A 92 1.49 -17.35 -23.73
C ARG A 92 2.98 -17.01 -23.80
N THR A 93 3.81 -17.76 -23.09
CA THR A 93 5.26 -17.60 -23.14
C THR A 93 5.83 -18.15 -24.45
N SER A 94 7.08 -17.82 -24.76
CA SER A 94 7.75 -18.18 -26.03
C SER A 94 7.91 -19.69 -26.25
N ASP A 95 7.77 -20.50 -25.20
CA ASP A 95 7.69 -21.96 -25.22
C ASP A 95 6.31 -22.51 -25.63
N GLY A 96 5.33 -21.62 -25.84
CA GLY A 96 3.98 -21.98 -26.26
C GLY A 96 3.07 -22.41 -25.13
N HIS A 97 3.48 -22.33 -23.85
CA HIS A 97 2.61 -22.61 -22.72
C HIS A 97 1.93 -21.33 -22.20
N VAL A 98 0.72 -21.47 -21.65
CA VAL A 98 0.07 -20.35 -20.94
C VAL A 98 0.75 -20.24 -19.57
N SER A 99 1.39 -19.10 -19.34
CA SER A 99 1.94 -18.77 -18.04
C SER A 99 1.05 -17.79 -17.29
N HIS A 100 0.77 -18.13 -16.04
CA HIS A 100 -0.01 -17.32 -15.13
C HIS A 100 0.87 -16.49 -14.17
N ALA A 101 2.20 -16.63 -14.27
CA ALA A 101 3.20 -15.79 -13.62
C ALA A 101 4.52 -15.95 -14.38
N PHE A 102 4.91 -14.93 -15.15
CA PHE A 102 6.17 -14.93 -15.90
C PHE A 102 6.89 -13.60 -15.73
N ASN A 103 8.22 -13.61 -15.83
CA ASN A 103 9.03 -12.39 -15.75
C ASN A 103 8.68 -11.48 -16.93
N LEU A 104 8.17 -10.29 -16.64
CA LEU A 104 7.71 -9.35 -17.67
C LEU A 104 8.87 -8.79 -18.51
N ASN A 105 10.08 -8.81 -17.94
CA ASN A 105 11.33 -8.44 -18.63
C ASN A 105 11.74 -9.47 -19.71
N GLY A 106 11.07 -10.63 -19.80
CA GLY A 106 11.32 -11.67 -20.80
C GLY A 106 12.54 -12.55 -20.53
N THR A 107 13.22 -12.39 -19.40
CA THR A 107 14.38 -13.22 -19.05
C THR A 107 13.93 -14.53 -18.39
N SER A 108 14.76 -15.58 -18.54
CA SER A 108 14.58 -16.86 -17.85
C SER A 108 15.19 -16.88 -16.45
N TYR A 109 15.90 -15.81 -16.08
CA TYR A 109 16.67 -15.69 -14.83
C TYR A 109 16.60 -14.24 -14.35
N GLY A 110 16.05 -14.03 -13.16
CA GLY A 110 15.85 -12.70 -12.55
C GLY A 110 14.57 -12.02 -13.04
N ASP A 111 13.73 -11.62 -12.09
CA ASP A 111 12.43 -10.98 -12.33
C ASP A 111 12.46 -9.45 -12.18
N GLU A 112 13.60 -8.91 -11.80
CA GLU A 112 13.77 -7.49 -11.50
C GLU A 112 14.07 -6.64 -12.74
N VAL A 113 13.68 -5.37 -12.66
CA VAL A 113 14.08 -4.29 -13.56
C VAL A 113 14.46 -3.05 -12.76
N VAL A 114 15.36 -2.24 -13.31
CA VAL A 114 15.83 -1.03 -12.64
C VAL A 114 14.84 0.13 -12.87
N GLY A 115 14.30 0.66 -11.78
CA GLY A 115 13.49 1.87 -11.76
C GLY A 115 12.14 1.75 -12.48
N VAL A 116 11.33 2.80 -12.38
CA VAL A 116 10.01 2.87 -13.03
C VAL A 116 10.13 2.79 -14.55
N GLU A 117 11.18 3.39 -15.13
CA GLU A 117 11.45 3.27 -16.57
C GLU A 117 11.66 1.81 -17.01
N GLY A 118 12.36 1.00 -16.20
CA GLY A 118 12.54 -0.42 -16.44
C GLY A 118 11.20 -1.18 -16.45
N ILE A 119 10.30 -0.86 -15.52
CA ILE A 119 8.95 -1.45 -15.45
C ILE A 119 8.18 -1.12 -16.72
N MET A 120 8.22 0.14 -17.14
CA MET A 120 7.50 0.63 -18.33
C MET A 120 8.05 0.03 -19.63
N SER A 121 9.36 -0.14 -19.73
CA SER A 121 10.03 -0.80 -20.85
C SER A 121 9.64 -2.28 -20.95
N ALA A 122 9.72 -3.01 -19.84
CA ALA A 122 9.32 -4.41 -19.77
C ALA A 122 7.84 -4.59 -20.15
N TYR A 123 6.97 -3.72 -19.65
CA TYR A 123 5.54 -3.75 -19.95
C TYR A 123 5.24 -3.46 -21.44
N SER A 124 5.86 -2.43 -22.02
CA SER A 124 5.70 -2.11 -23.45
C SER A 124 6.19 -3.24 -24.36
N SER A 125 7.30 -3.88 -23.98
CA SER A 125 7.83 -5.06 -24.67
C SER A 125 6.86 -6.24 -24.58
N ALA A 126 6.34 -6.53 -23.38
CA ALA A 126 5.43 -7.64 -23.16
C ALA A 126 4.12 -7.50 -23.94
N LEU A 127 3.54 -6.30 -24.04
CA LEU A 127 2.33 -6.06 -24.83
C LEU A 127 2.49 -6.38 -26.32
N THR A 128 3.70 -6.27 -26.84
CA THR A 128 3.99 -6.54 -28.26
C THR A 128 4.34 -8.01 -28.50
N ASN A 129 4.95 -8.66 -27.50
CA ASN A 129 5.58 -9.97 -27.66
C ASN A 129 4.81 -11.12 -26.99
N VAL A 130 3.86 -10.83 -26.11
CA VAL A 130 3.10 -11.84 -25.37
C VAL A 130 1.66 -11.90 -25.88
N PRO A 131 1.25 -13.00 -26.53
CA PRO A 131 -0.15 -13.24 -26.82
C PRO A 131 -0.93 -13.33 -25.51
N LEU A 132 -1.85 -12.39 -25.30
CA LEU A 132 -2.71 -12.37 -24.12
C LEU A 132 -3.70 -13.54 -24.20
N GLU A 133 -3.76 -14.34 -23.13
CA GLU A 133 -4.67 -15.47 -23.01
C GLU A 133 -5.32 -15.53 -21.63
N GLY A 134 -6.60 -15.91 -21.62
CA GLY A 134 -7.34 -16.15 -20.40
C GLY A 134 -7.16 -17.56 -19.86
N PRO A 135 -7.68 -17.84 -18.65
CA PRO A 135 -8.40 -16.93 -17.77
C PRO A 135 -7.47 -16.07 -16.89
N THR A 136 -8.00 -14.97 -16.34
CA THR A 136 -7.33 -14.16 -15.32
C THR A 136 -7.32 -14.89 -13.99
N LEU A 137 -6.13 -15.27 -13.50
CA LEU A 137 -5.95 -16.01 -12.24
C LEU A 137 -5.05 -15.23 -11.26
N PHE A 138 -5.67 -14.46 -10.36
CA PHE A 138 -4.95 -13.63 -9.37
C PHE A 138 -4.32 -14.44 -8.21
N ASN A 139 -4.81 -15.66 -7.94
CA ASN A 139 -4.30 -16.52 -6.88
C ASN A 139 -2.85 -16.99 -7.11
N HIS A 140 -2.30 -16.80 -8.31
CA HIS A 140 -0.90 -17.12 -8.61
C HIS A 140 0.05 -15.94 -8.40
N ILE A 141 -0.49 -14.72 -8.24
CA ILE A 141 0.28 -13.49 -7.99
C ILE A 141 0.27 -13.10 -6.51
N VAL A 142 -0.85 -13.30 -5.81
CA VAL A 142 -0.97 -13.00 -4.38
C VAL A 142 -0.93 -14.31 -3.61
N LYS A 143 0.11 -14.52 -2.78
CA LYS A 143 0.21 -15.65 -1.84
C LYS A 143 -0.33 -15.27 -0.47
#